data_AF-A0A259HNR1-F1
#
_entry.id   AF-A0A259HNR1-F1
#
_cell.length_a   1.000
_cell.length_b   1.000
_cell.length_c   1.000
_cell.angle_alpha   90.00
_cell.angle_beta   90.00
_cell.angle_gamma   90.00
#
_symmetry.space_group_name_H-M   'P 1'
#
loop_
_entity.id
_entity.type
_entity.pdbx_description
1 polymer ?
#
loop_
_entity_poly.entity_id
_entity_poly.type
_entity_poly.pdbx_seq_one_letter_code
_entity_poly.pdbx_strand_id
1 'polypeptide(L)'
;MENQRDEFWNQRYQSETYVYGEEPNDFFASQIVDIKPGNIIFPCEGEGRNAVYAAILGWKVQAFDGSLEGQKKAFLLASKNKVSIDYKVTDATIVEYP
;
A
#
# COMPACT_ATOMS: atom_id res chain seq x y z
N MET A 1 1.79 17.48 12.84
CA MET A 1 1.91 16.87 14.19
C MET A 1 1.59 15.40 13.98
N GLU A 2 2.47 14.48 14.34
CA GLU A 2 2.15 13.04 14.28
C GLU A 2 0.88 12.80 15.10
N ASN A 3 -0.11 12.17 14.47
CA ASN A 3 -1.37 11.87 15.11
C ASN A 3 -1.18 10.56 15.90
N GLN A 4 -1.80 10.41 17.07
CA GLN A 4 -1.66 9.20 17.92
C GLN A 4 -1.97 7.87 17.19
N ARG A 5 -2.75 7.94 16.11
CA ARG A 5 -3.07 6.81 15.23
C ARG A 5 -1.88 6.39 14.35
N ASP A 6 -1.06 7.33 13.91
CA ASP A 6 0.10 7.06 13.05
C ASP A 6 1.16 6.30 13.85
N GLU A 7 1.38 6.69 15.11
CA GLU A 7 2.26 6.00 16.05
C GLU A 7 1.81 4.55 16.30
N PHE A 8 0.51 4.33 16.48
CA PHE A 8 -0.05 2.98 16.64
C PHE A 8 0.26 2.08 15.43
N TRP A 9 0.05 2.57 14.21
CA TRP A 9 0.31 1.79 13.00
C TRP A 9 1.79 1.60 12.73
N ASN A 10 2.63 2.61 13.00
CA ASN A 10 4.09 2.47 12.96
C ASN A 10 4.55 1.35 13.90
N GLN A 11 4.10 1.35 15.16
CA GLN A 11 4.44 0.31 16.12
C GLN A 11 3.93 -1.07 15.65
N ARG A 12 2.73 -1.13 15.05
CA ARG A 12 2.17 -2.38 14.55
C ARG A 12 2.96 -2.95 13.38
N TYR A 13 3.46 -2.11 12.47
CA TYR A 13 4.19 -2.53 11.28
C TYR A 13 5.71 -2.63 11.48
N GLN A 14 6.27 -2.27 12.63
CA GLN A 14 7.72 -2.29 12.85
C GLN A 14 8.38 -3.69 12.81
N SER A 15 7.62 -4.78 12.92
CA SER A 15 8.16 -6.14 12.88
C SER A 15 8.67 -6.50 11.49
N GLU A 16 9.62 -7.43 11.37
CA GLU A 16 10.07 -7.90 10.05
C GLU A 16 8.97 -8.64 9.26
N THR A 17 8.08 -9.33 9.96
CA THR A 17 6.95 -10.04 9.36
C THR A 17 5.84 -9.09 8.93
N TYR A 18 5.20 -9.37 7.79
CA TYR A 18 3.98 -8.68 7.35
C TYR A 18 2.81 -9.05 8.26
N VAL A 19 2.15 -8.05 8.84
CA VAL A 19 1.05 -8.25 9.79
C VAL A 19 -0.15 -8.92 9.13
N TYR A 20 -0.41 -8.59 7.86
CA TYR A 20 -1.53 -9.14 7.09
C TYR A 20 -1.10 -10.06 5.94
N GLY A 21 0.16 -10.49 5.95
CA GLY A 21 0.76 -11.27 4.87
C GLY A 21 1.06 -10.43 3.61
N GLU A 22 1.65 -11.08 2.62
CA GLU A 22 2.09 -10.46 1.37
C GLU A 22 1.08 -10.64 0.23
N GLU A 23 0.21 -11.64 0.32
CA GLU A 23 -0.82 -11.92 -0.69
C GLU A 23 -1.93 -10.86 -0.65
N PRO A 24 -2.51 -10.48 -1.81
CA PRO A 24 -3.60 -9.53 -1.86
C PRO A 24 -4.82 -10.06 -1.12
N ASN A 25 -5.76 -9.16 -0.82
CA ASN A 25 -7.09 -9.59 -0.42
C ASN A 25 -7.76 -10.39 -1.57
N ASP A 26 -8.30 -11.58 -1.27
CA ASP A 26 -8.89 -12.48 -2.26
C ASP A 26 -10.01 -11.84 -3.10
N PHE A 27 -10.88 -11.06 -2.45
CA PHE A 27 -11.94 -10.36 -3.17
C PHE A 27 -11.34 -9.34 -4.13
N PHE A 28 -10.43 -8.48 -3.66
CA PHE A 28 -9.75 -7.51 -4.52
C PHE A 28 -9.06 -8.18 -5.71
N ALA A 29 -8.30 -9.26 -5.47
CA ALA A 29 -7.63 -10.01 -6.52
C ALA A 29 -8.62 -10.57 -7.56
N SER A 30 -9.77 -11.09 -7.12
CA SER A 30 -10.80 -11.60 -8.02
C SER A 30 -11.46 -10.53 -8.89
N GLN A 31 -11.53 -9.28 -8.42
CA GLN A 31 -12.21 -8.20 -9.15
C GLN A 31 -11.27 -7.48 -10.11
N ILE A 32 -10.02 -7.25 -9.73
CA ILE A 32 -9.12 -6.40 -10.52
C ILE A 32 -8.62 -7.06 -11.81
N VAL A 33 -8.57 -8.40 -11.85
CA VAL A 33 -8.07 -9.15 -13.02
C VAL A 33 -8.92 -8.96 -14.29
N ASP A 34 -10.21 -8.64 -14.13
CA ASP A 34 -11.14 -8.42 -15.25
C ASP A 34 -11.17 -6.96 -15.72
N ILE A 35 -10.41 -6.08 -15.07
CA ILE A 35 -10.38 -4.65 -15.35
C ILE A 35 -9.09 -4.31 -16.09
N LYS A 36 -9.23 -3.64 -17.25
CA LYS A 36 -8.07 -3.19 -18.03
C LYS A 36 -7.21 -2.22 -17.18
N PRO A 37 -5.89 -2.46 -17.03
CA PRO A 37 -5.03 -1.59 -16.25
C PRO A 37 -5.01 -0.14 -16.71
N GLY A 38 -5.04 0.76 -15.73
CA GLY A 38 -4.90 2.21 -15.88
C GLY A 38 -4.18 2.80 -14.67
N ASN A 39 -4.72 3.87 -14.11
CA ASN A 39 -4.26 4.43 -12.84
C ASN A 39 -5.16 3.92 -11.70
N ILE A 40 -4.57 3.61 -10.54
CA ILE A 40 -5.30 3.19 -9.35
C ILE A 40 -4.72 3.84 -8.11
N ILE A 41 -5.59 4.15 -7.15
CA ILE A 41 -5.24 4.70 -5.85
C ILE A 41 -5.65 3.73 -4.74
N PHE A 42 -4.75 3.51 -3.78
CA PHE A 42 -5.00 2.74 -2.56
C PHE A 42 -4.93 3.64 -1.32
N PRO A 43 -6.09 4.04 -0.77
CA PRO A 43 -6.18 4.77 0.49
C PRO A 43 -5.86 3.89 1.69
N CYS A 44 -5.07 4.41 2.63
CA CYS A 44 -4.70 3.74 3.88
C CYS A 44 -4.19 2.31 3.64
N GLU A 45 -3.24 2.17 2.72
CA GLU A 45 -2.81 0.88 2.18
C GLU A 45 -1.97 0.04 3.16
N GLY A 46 -1.39 0.65 4.20
CA GLY A 46 -0.48 -0.02 5.14
C GLY A 46 0.75 -0.65 4.46
N GLU A 47 0.87 -1.98 4.53
CA GLU A 47 2.08 -2.71 4.11
C GLU A 47 2.13 -3.05 2.60
N GLY A 48 1.13 -2.63 1.80
CA GLY A 48 1.23 -2.64 0.33
C GLY A 48 0.76 -3.90 -0.40
N ARG A 49 0.12 -4.87 0.26
CA ARG A 49 -0.23 -6.17 -0.36
C ARG A 49 -1.14 -6.04 -1.59
N ASN A 50 -2.10 -5.11 -1.59
CA ASN A 50 -3.00 -4.91 -2.73
C ASN A 50 -2.33 -4.02 -3.78
N ALA A 51 -1.66 -2.96 -3.34
CA ALA A 51 -0.93 -2.03 -4.20
C ALA A 51 0.14 -2.76 -5.04
N VAL A 52 0.93 -3.63 -4.42
CA VAL A 52 1.95 -4.40 -5.14
C VAL A 52 1.31 -5.39 -6.11
N TYR A 53 0.23 -6.07 -5.72
CA TYR A 53 -0.48 -6.97 -6.62
C TYR A 53 -1.02 -6.25 -7.86
N ALA A 54 -1.62 -5.06 -7.70
CA ALA A 54 -2.06 -4.26 -8.83
C ALA A 54 -0.89 -3.84 -9.74
N ALA A 55 0.25 -3.47 -9.15
CA ALA A 55 1.44 -3.11 -9.93
C ALA A 55 1.98 -4.31 -10.74
N ILE A 56 1.94 -5.54 -10.19
CA ILE A 56 2.28 -6.78 -10.90
C ILE A 56 1.38 -6.97 -12.13
N LEU A 57 0.09 -6.63 -11.99
CA LEU A 57 -0.88 -6.69 -13.09
C LEU A 57 -0.76 -5.52 -14.09
N GLY A 58 0.22 -4.63 -13.94
CA GLY A 58 0.52 -3.55 -14.87
C GLY A 58 -0.22 -2.24 -14.59
N TRP A 59 -0.83 -2.09 -13.42
CA TRP A 59 -1.43 -0.82 -13.01
C TRP A 59 -0.38 0.23 -12.65
N LYS A 60 -0.66 1.50 -12.97
CA LYS A 60 0.09 2.62 -12.40
C LYS A 60 -0.49 2.93 -11.02
N VAL A 61 0.23 2.47 -10.00
CA VAL A 61 -0.25 2.49 -8.62
C VAL A 61 0.19 3.74 -7.88
N GLN A 62 -0.78 4.36 -7.23
CA GLN A 62 -0.57 5.33 -6.16
C GLN A 62 -1.17 4.79 -4.87
N ALA A 63 -0.54 5.05 -3.74
CA ALA A 63 -0.99 4.62 -2.43
C ALA A 63 -0.64 5.67 -1.37
N PHE A 64 -1.36 5.65 -0.26
CA PHE A 64 -0.97 6.41 0.92
C PHE A 64 -1.41 5.72 2.20
N ASP A 65 -0.72 6.05 3.29
CA ASP A 65 -1.10 5.67 4.65
C ASP A 65 -0.44 6.65 5.64
N GLY A 66 -0.92 6.70 6.89
CA GLY A 66 -0.27 7.48 7.94
C GLY A 66 1.03 6.86 8.45
N SER A 67 1.28 5.58 8.16
CA SER A 67 2.43 4.84 8.67
C SER A 67 3.66 4.87 7.75
N LEU A 68 4.76 5.36 8.30
CA LEU A 68 6.09 5.27 7.69
C LEU A 68 6.59 3.82 7.61
N GLU A 69 6.36 3.01 8.64
CA GLU A 69 6.76 1.60 8.62
C GLU A 69 5.95 0.78 7.60
N GLY A 70 4.66 1.09 7.45
CA GLY A 70 3.83 0.54 6.37
C GLY A 70 4.41 0.84 4.99
N GLN A 71 4.75 2.11 4.72
CA GLN A 71 5.39 2.51 3.46
C GLN A 71 6.70 1.76 3.20
N LYS A 72 7.59 1.68 4.21
CA LYS A 72 8.87 0.96 4.07
C LYS A 72 8.65 -0.50 3.64
N LYS A 73 7.70 -1.18 4.28
CA LYS A 73 7.34 -2.55 3.90
C LYS A 73 6.71 -2.64 2.52
N ALA A 74 5.84 -1.71 2.15
CA ALA A 74 5.26 -1.66 0.81
C ALA A 74 6.35 -1.56 -0.27
N PHE A 75 7.39 -0.74 -0.04
CA PHE A 75 8.54 -0.66 -0.95
C PHE A 75 9.41 -1.92 -0.96
N LEU A 76 9.60 -2.59 0.19
CA LEU A 76 10.29 -3.89 0.23
C LEU A 76 9.52 -4.96 -0.55
N LEU A 77 8.19 -5.02 -0.39
CA LEU A 77 7.33 -5.94 -1.11
C LEU A 77 7.32 -5.66 -2.62
N ALA A 78 7.26 -4.39 -3.01
CA ALA A 78 7.35 -3.97 -4.40
C ALA A 78 8.71 -4.38 -5.01
N SER A 79 9.81 -4.16 -4.29
CA SER A 79 11.15 -4.57 -4.71
C SER A 79 11.27 -6.09 -4.87
N LYS A 80 10.75 -6.87 -3.91
CA LYS A 80 10.69 -8.34 -3.96
C LYS A 80 9.98 -8.84 -5.22
N ASN A 81 8.91 -8.14 -5.63
CA ASN A 81 8.11 -8.46 -6.82
C ASN A 81 8.57 -7.75 -8.10
N LYS A 82 9.67 -6.99 -8.06
CA LYS A 82 10.25 -6.26 -9.21
C LYS A 82 9.27 -5.28 -9.86
N VAL A 83 8.45 -4.63 -9.05
CA VAL A 83 7.50 -3.58 -9.47
C VAL A 83 7.76 -2.28 -8.71
N SER A 84 7.19 -1.19 -9.21
CA SER A 84 7.28 0.12 -8.58
C SER A 84 5.88 0.63 -8.22
N ILE A 85 5.77 1.31 -7.09
CA ILE A 85 4.55 1.98 -6.62
C ILE A 85 4.89 3.41 -6.18
N ASP A 86 3.97 4.36 -6.37
CA ASP A 86 4.04 5.69 -5.76
C ASP A 86 3.33 5.61 -4.41
N TYR A 87 4.03 5.86 -3.30
CA TYR A 87 3.47 5.73 -1.95
C TYR A 87 3.79 6.96 -1.12
N LYS A 88 2.77 7.61 -0.56
CA LYS A 88 2.92 8.80 0.31
C LYS A 88 2.58 8.49 1.76
N VAL A 89 3.38 9.01 2.69
CA VAL A 89 3.00 9.03 4.12
C VAL A 89 2.24 10.32 4.38
N THR A 90 0.94 10.23 4.63
CA THR A 90 0.06 11.39 4.78
C THR A 90 -1.25 11.02 5.46
N ASP A 91 -1.85 11.99 6.16
CA ASP A 91 -3.15 11.82 6.79
C ASP A 91 -4.25 11.81 5.71
N ALA A 92 -5.17 10.85 5.83
CA ALA A 92 -6.26 10.64 4.88
C ALA A 92 -7.21 11.84 4.74
N THR A 93 -7.25 12.74 5.73
CA THR A 93 -8.11 13.92 5.74
C THR A 93 -7.54 15.12 4.99
N ILE A 94 -6.24 15.10 4.67
CA ILE A 94 -5.54 16.21 4.00
C ILE A 94 -4.81 15.81 2.72
N VAL A 95 -4.85 14.53 2.35
CA VAL A 95 -4.14 14.04 1.19
C VAL A 95 -4.72 14.61 -0.10
N GLU A 96 -3.83 15.08 -0.98
CA GLU A 96 -4.18 15.56 -2.31
C GLU A 96 -3.67 14.59 -3.38
N TYR A 97 -4.59 14.23 -4.29
CA TYR A 97 -4.30 13.49 -5.51
C TYR A 97 -4.81 14.27 -6.74
N PRO A 98 -4.09 14.20 -7.87
CA PRO A 98 -4.52 14.81 -9.13
C PRO A 98 -5.78 14.18 -9.70
#